data_AF-A0A2X3LRA0-F1
#
_entry.id   AF-A0A2X3LRA0-F1
#
_cell.length_a   1.000
_cell.length_b   1.000
_cell.length_c   1.000
_cell.angle_alpha   90.00
_cell.angle_beta   90.00
_cell.angle_gamma   90.00
#
_symmetry.space_group_name_H-M   'P 1'
#
loop_
_entity.id
_entity.type
_entity.pdbx_description
1 polymer ?
#
loop_
_entity_poly.entity_id
_entity_poly.type
_entity_poly.pdbx_seq_one_letter_code
_entity_poly.pdbx_strand_id
1 'polypeptide(L)' 'MFYLDIQANLKSAEMQKALKELGEITRSMKVLGCYPSENVVPVDPT' A
#
# COMPACT_ATOMS: atom_id res chain seq x y z
N MET A 1 10.20 4.64 -13.73
CA MET A 1 9.58 3.52 -12.99
C MET A 1 9.69 3.84 -11.52
N PHE A 2 8.60 3.71 -10.77
CA PHE A 2 8.55 4.09 -9.35
C PHE A 2 8.25 2.85 -8.50
N TYR A 3 8.84 2.81 -7.31
CA TYR A 3 8.51 1.85 -6.26
C TYR A 3 7.83 2.60 -5.13
N LEU A 4 6.68 2.12 -4.70
CA LEU A 4 5.87 2.73 -3.66
C LEU A 4 5.65 1.69 -2.57
N ASP A 5 5.85 2.09 -1.32
CA ASP A 5 5.31 1.40 -0.16
C ASP A 5 4.16 2.23 0.39
N ILE A 6 3.02 1.59 0.65
CA ILE A 6 1.77 2.26 0.98
C ILE A 6 1.16 1.57 2.19
N GLN A 7 0.89 2.34 3.24
CA GLN A 7 0.19 1.86 4.42
C GLN A 7 -1.32 1.75 4.15
N ALA A 8 -1.71 0.72 3.40
CA ALA A 8 -3.11 0.38 3.17
C ALA A 8 -3.25 -1.10 2.81
N ASN A 9 -4.38 -1.70 3.19
CA ASN A 9 -4.71 -3.03 2.73
C ASN A 9 -5.34 -2.97 1.32
N LEU A 10 -4.97 -3.89 0.43
CA LEU A 10 -5.55 -3.98 -0.92
C LEU A 10 -7.08 -4.20 -0.93
N LYS A 11 -7.66 -4.72 0.15
CA LYS A 11 -9.10 -4.94 0.29
C LYS A 11 -9.84 -3.69 0.78
N SER A 12 -9.14 -2.63 1.17
CA SER A 12 -9.79 -1.37 1.55
C SER A 12 -10.40 -0.68 0.32
N ALA A 13 -11.56 -0.06 0.51
CA ALA A 13 -12.28 0.60 -0.58
C ALA A 13 -11.46 1.78 -1.15
N GLU A 14 -10.76 2.49 -0.28
CA GLU A 14 -9.89 3.62 -0.60
C GLU A 14 -8.73 3.16 -1.48
N MET A 15 -8.07 2.06 -1.13
CA MET A 15 -6.94 1.54 -1.91
C MET A 15 -7.41 1.00 -3.28
N GLN A 16 -8.57 0.35 -3.34
CA GLN A 16 -9.14 -0.10 -4.62
C GLN A 16 -9.47 1.08 -5.55
N LYS A 17 -10.04 2.15 -5.00
CA LYS A 17 -10.31 3.38 -5.75
C LYS A 17 -9.01 4.00 -6.27
N ALA A 18 -8.00 4.16 -5.40
CA ALA A 18 -6.71 4.73 -5.77
C ALA A 18 -5.99 3.91 -6.86
N LEU A 19 -5.99 2.57 -6.75
CA LEU A 19 -5.38 1.70 -7.77
C LEU A 19 -6.08 1.83 -9.13
N LYS A 20 -7.40 2.02 -9.15
CA LYS A 20 -8.15 2.26 -10.38
C LYS A 20 -7.74 3.58 -11.02
N GLU A 21 -7.73 4.67 -10.26
CA GLU A 21 -7.34 6.00 -10.73
C GLU A 21 -5.87 6.01 -11.22
N LEU A 22 -4.96 5.32 -10.52
CA LEU A 22 -3.57 5.15 -10.95
C LEU A 22 -3.47 4.36 -12.27
N GLY A 23 -4.34 3.37 -12.49
CA GLY A 23 -4.41 2.61 -13.73
C GLY A 23 -4.78 3.46 -14.95
N GLU A 24 -5.51 4.56 -14.76
CA GLU A 24 -5.93 5.46 -15.84
C GLU A 24 -4.79 6.39 -16.31
N ILE A 25 -3.81 6.67 -15.44
CA ILE A 25 -2.70 7.60 -15.72
C ILE A 25 -1.33 6.92 -15.87
N THR A 26 -1.25 5.59 -15.69
CA THR A 26 0.02 4.84 -15.82
C THR A 26 -0.05 3.83 -16.96
N ARG A 27 1.08 3.61 -17.63
CA ARG A 27 1.16 2.61 -18.72
C ARG A 27 1.01 1.18 -18.20
N SER A 28 1.57 0.89 -17.03
CA SER A 28 1.48 -0.40 -16.35
C SER A 28 1.79 -0.22 -14.87
N MET A 29 1.18 -1.08 -14.04
CA MET A 29 1.41 -1.13 -12.61
C MET A 29 1.39 -2.59 -12.15
N LYS A 30 2.24 -2.92 -11.17
CA LYS A 30 2.29 -4.25 -10.57
C LYS A 30 2.33 -4.12 -9.05
N VAL A 31 1.46 -4.86 -8.38
CA VAL A 31 1.51 -5.05 -6.93
C VAL A 31 2.49 -6.17 -6.64
N LEU A 32 3.52 -5.89 -5.83
CA LEU A 32 4.57 -6.85 -5.49
C LEU A 32 4.29 -7.61 -4.19
N GLY A 33 3.39 -7.10 -3.35
CA GLY A 33 2.99 -7.73 -2.10
C GLY A 33 2.00 -6.87 -1.34
N CYS A 34 1.28 -7.49 -0.41
CA CYS A 34 0.44 -6.83 0.58
C CYS A 34 0.52 -7.66 1.85
N TYR A 35 1.38 -7.26 2.76
CA TYR A 35 1.71 -7.99 3.97
C TYR A 35 1.37 -7.15 5.21
N PRO A 36 1.11 -7.78 6.36
CA PRO A 36 0.98 -7.06 7.62
C PRO A 36 2.22 -6.18 7.85
N SER A 37 2.00 -4.95 8.32
CA SER A 37 3.10 -4.10 8.73
C SER A 37 3.71 -4.66 10.01
N GLU A 38 5.04 -4.87 10.03
CA GLU A 38 5.79 -5.06 11.27
C GLU A 38 5.94 -3.73 12.01
N ASN A 39 4.82 -3.10 12.36
CA ASN A 39 4.85 -2.01 13.32
C ASN A 39 5.22 -2.64 14.67
N VAL A 40 6.52 -2.69 14.96
CA VAL A 40 7.00 -2.77 16.34
C VAL A 40 6.46 -1.51 17.00
N VAL A 41 5.34 -1.67 17.72
CA VAL A 41 4.83 -0.61 18.58
C VAL A 41 5.95 -0.37 19.59
N PRO A 42 6.49 0.86 19.71
CA PRO A 42 7.52 1.15 20.71
C PRO A 42 6.99 0.70 22.07
N VAL A 43 7.66 -0.28 22.68
CA VAL A 43 7.37 -0.62 24.07
C VAL A 43 7.91 0.52 24.91
N ASP A 44 7.02 1.23 25.59
CA ASP A 44 7.44 2.22 26.58
C ASP A 44 8.19 1.45 27.69
N PRO A 45 9.49 1.72 27.91
CA PRO A 45 10.22 1.05 28.98
C PRO A 45 9.80 1.67 30.31
N THR A 46 8.80 1.07 30.97
CA THR A 46 8.57 1.25 32.41
C THR A 46 9.74 0.74 33.24
#